data_AF-A0A943REV9-F1
#
_entry.id   AF-A0A943REV9-F1
#
_cell.length_a   1.000
_cell.length_b   1.000
_cell.length_c   1.000
_cell.angle_alpha   90.00
_cell.angle_beta   90.00
_cell.angle_gamma   90.00
#
_symmetry.space_group_name_H-M   'P 1'
#
loop_
_entity.id
_entity.type
_entity.pdbx_description
1 polymer ?
#
loop_
_entity_poly.entity_id
_entity_poly.type
_entity_poly.pdbx_seq_one_letter_code
_entity_poly.pdbx_strand_id
1 'polypeptide(L)'
;YPKGLAESQDHPISVQLAGWPERGNFVPLVPEHEAERIEKRFEVVLAFRDEVTKALEEKRVEKAINKSQEAVVRATVPQAEYDVLTDFDEGFFEELLIVSKVAFERGDELTVEISVSDLDKCPRCWNFRVLGGNPHHPDVCERCGDALDAIG
;
A
#
# COMPACT_ATOMS: atom_id res chain seq x y z
N TYR A 1 -3.38 0.78 22.00
CA TYR A 1 -2.34 1.68 21.47
C TYR A 1 -1.75 2.45 22.65
N PRO A 2 -0.42 2.65 22.73
CA PRO A 2 0.14 3.52 23.76
C PRO A 2 -0.48 4.92 23.65
N LYS A 3 -0.77 5.54 24.80
CA LYS A 3 -1.29 6.91 24.85
C LYS A 3 -0.26 7.84 24.21
N GLY A 4 -0.65 8.53 23.15
CA GLY A 4 0.25 9.46 22.45
C GLY A 4 0.60 10.67 23.31
N LEU A 5 1.60 11.46 22.91
CA LEU A 5 2.02 12.66 23.64
C LEU A 5 0.88 13.65 23.94
N ALA A 6 -0.15 13.68 23.10
CA ALA A 6 -1.32 14.53 23.31
C ALA A 6 -2.04 14.26 24.64
N GLU A 7 -1.87 13.08 25.23
CA GLU A 7 -2.46 12.68 26.50
C GLU A 7 -1.47 12.77 27.68
N SER A 8 -0.23 13.24 27.47
CA SER A 8 0.72 13.43 28.56
C SER A 8 0.33 14.66 29.40
N GLN A 9 0.50 14.58 30.72
CA GLN A 9 0.22 15.72 31.61
C GLN A 9 1.14 16.92 31.34
N ASP A 10 2.28 16.68 30.70
CA ASP A 10 3.26 17.69 30.32
C ASP A 10 3.03 18.24 28.89
N HIS A 11 1.95 17.84 28.22
CA HIS A 11 1.67 18.35 26.88
C HIS A 11 1.20 19.82 26.96
N PRO A 12 1.92 20.77 26.33
CA PRO A 12 1.53 22.17 26.40
C PRO A 12 0.19 22.40 25.69
N ILE A 13 -0.59 23.34 26.22
CA ILE A 13 -1.91 23.74 25.70
C ILE A 13 -1.87 24.26 24.25
N SER A 14 -0.69 24.61 23.75
CA SER A 14 -0.46 25.25 22.46
C SER A 14 0.83 24.73 21.85
N VAL A 15 0.79 24.37 20.57
CA VAL A 15 1.98 23.90 19.83
C VAL A 15 3.07 24.97 19.76
N GLN A 16 2.70 26.25 19.85
CA GLN A 16 3.64 27.37 19.93
C GLN A 16 4.47 27.36 21.22
N LEU A 17 4.03 26.62 22.24
CA LEU A 17 4.73 26.40 23.51
C LEU A 17 5.40 25.02 23.55
N ALA A 18 5.28 24.20 22.50
CA ALA A 18 5.91 22.89 22.43
C ALA A 18 7.40 23.01 22.06
N GLY A 19 8.20 22.12 22.65
CA GLY A 19 9.57 21.90 22.21
C GLY A 19 9.63 21.07 20.92
N TRP A 20 10.85 20.94 20.38
CA TRP A 20 11.09 19.99 19.30
C TRP A 20 10.91 18.55 19.79
N PRO A 21 10.42 17.63 18.93
CA PRO A 21 10.34 16.24 19.28
C PRO A 21 11.75 15.65 19.42
N GLU A 22 11.95 14.88 20.48
CA GLU A 22 13.14 14.08 20.73
C GLU A 22 12.86 12.61 20.44
N ARG A 23 13.91 11.79 20.27
CA ARG A 23 13.76 10.35 19.97
C ARG A 23 12.82 9.65 20.97
N GLY A 24 12.93 9.98 22.26
CA GLY A 24 12.10 9.41 23.33
C GLY A 24 10.60 9.74 23.24
N ASN A 25 10.20 10.68 22.37
CA ASN A 25 8.80 11.04 22.16
C ASN A 25 8.06 10.05 21.24
N PHE A 26 8.77 9.24 20.45
CA PHE A 26 8.16 8.28 19.54
C PHE A 26 8.02 6.93 20.23
N VAL A 27 6.81 6.61 20.69
CA VAL A 27 6.50 5.36 21.39
C VAL A 27 5.51 4.50 20.60
N PRO A 28 5.78 3.18 20.42
CA PRO A 28 6.97 2.47 20.91
C PRO A 28 8.25 2.90 20.17
N LEU A 29 9.38 2.89 20.89
CA LEU A 29 10.70 3.12 20.28
C LEU A 29 11.01 1.96 19.32
N VAL A 30 11.45 2.29 18.10
CA VAL A 30 11.97 1.30 17.16
C VAL A 30 13.46 1.11 17.47
N PRO A 31 13.93 -0.11 17.82
CA PRO A 31 15.34 -0.39 18.01
C PRO A 31 16.16 -0.07 16.74
N GLU A 32 17.40 0.43 16.89
CA GLU A 32 18.22 0.88 15.74
C GLU A 32 18.42 -0.21 14.68
N HIS A 33 18.75 -1.43 15.11
CA HIS A 33 18.91 -2.58 14.20
C HIS A 33 17.60 -2.99 13.50
N GLU A 34 16.45 -2.62 14.06
CA GLU A 34 15.15 -2.84 13.45
C GLU A 34 14.82 -1.73 12.46
N ALA A 35 15.15 -0.47 12.80
CA ALA A 35 15.04 0.66 11.89
C ALA A 35 15.87 0.44 10.62
N GLU A 36 17.15 0.07 10.74
CA GLU A 36 18.00 -0.20 9.57
C GLU A 36 17.47 -1.34 8.69
N ARG A 37 16.89 -2.38 9.31
CA ARG A 37 16.27 -3.49 8.59
C ARG A 37 15.01 -3.03 7.84
N ILE A 38 14.17 -2.21 8.46
CA ILE A 38 12.97 -1.65 7.82
C ILE A 38 13.39 -0.74 6.65
N GLU A 39 14.36 0.15 6.86
CA GLU A 39 14.87 1.05 5.82
C GLU A 39 15.35 0.27 4.59
N LYS A 40 16.24 -0.72 4.77
CA LYS A 40 16.74 -1.55 3.65
C LYS A 40 15.65 -2.31 2.91
N ARG A 41 14.63 -2.81 3.62
CA ARG A 41 13.49 -3.48 2.98
C ARG A 41 12.66 -2.49 2.18
N PHE A 42 12.44 -1.29 2.72
CA PHE A 42 11.68 -0.25 2.03
C PHE A 42 12.44 0.37 0.86
N GLU A 43 13.78 0.37 0.86
CA GLU A 43 14.57 0.73 -0.33
C GLU A 43 14.19 -0.16 -1.53
N VAL A 44 14.08 -1.47 -1.33
CA VAL A 44 13.64 -2.42 -2.38
C VAL A 44 12.19 -2.17 -2.79
N VAL A 45 11.29 -1.98 -1.81
CA VAL A 45 9.85 -1.71 -2.08
C VAL A 45 9.67 -0.42 -2.88
N LEU A 46 10.40 0.64 -2.54
CA LEU A 46 10.30 1.95 -3.20
C LEU A 46 10.94 1.90 -4.59
N ALA A 47 12.07 1.21 -4.77
CA ALA A 47 12.66 1.00 -6.08
C ALA A 47 11.70 0.22 -7.01
N PHE A 48 11.05 -0.83 -6.50
CA PHE A 48 10.02 -1.54 -7.25
C PHE A 48 8.83 -0.62 -7.62
N ARG A 49 8.37 0.20 -6.68
CA ARG A 49 7.30 1.18 -6.92
C ARG A 49 7.66 2.18 -8.02
N ASP A 50 8.91 2.60 -8.11
CA ASP A 50 9.37 3.52 -9.15
C ASP A 50 9.28 2.87 -10.54
N GLU A 51 9.71 1.60 -10.68
CA GLU A 51 9.58 0.85 -11.94
C GLU A 51 8.11 0.63 -12.34
N VAL A 52 7.23 0.30 -11.39
CA VAL A 52 5.79 0.19 -11.67
C VAL A 52 5.20 1.54 -12.08
N THR A 53 5.59 2.63 -11.41
CA THR A 53 5.10 3.98 -11.72
C THR A 53 5.47 4.36 -13.16
N LYS A 54 6.69 4.04 -13.60
CA LYS A 54 7.12 4.24 -14.98
C LYS A 54 6.27 3.43 -15.97
N ALA A 55 6.06 2.14 -15.73
CA ALA A 55 5.25 1.29 -16.60
C ALA A 55 3.77 1.74 -16.66
N LEU A 56 3.22 2.25 -15.55
CA LEU A 56 1.88 2.84 -15.51
C LEU A 56 1.76 4.09 -16.39
N GLU A 57 2.76 4.98 -16.37
CA GLU A 57 2.78 6.17 -17.22
C GLU A 57 2.87 5.81 -18.71
N GLU A 58 3.65 4.79 -19.08
CA GLU A 58 3.69 4.29 -20.46
C GLU A 58 2.28 3.85 -20.92
N LYS A 59 1.53 3.13 -20.08
CA LYS A 59 0.13 2.74 -20.39
C LYS A 59 -0.86 3.89 -20.42
N ARG A 60 -0.64 4.97 -19.65
CA ARG A 60 -1.43 6.21 -19.75
C ARG A 60 -1.21 6.92 -21.07
N VAL A 61 0.03 6.99 -21.54
CA VAL A 61 0.39 7.59 -22.84
C VAL A 61 -0.23 6.78 -23.98
N GLU A 62 -0.23 5.45 -23.88
CA GLU A 62 -0.91 4.54 -24.82
C GLU A 62 -2.45 4.63 -24.73
N LYS A 63 -3.01 5.33 -23.72
CA LYS A 63 -4.44 5.41 -23.41
C LYS A 63 -5.08 4.05 -23.08
N ALA A 64 -4.28 3.07 -22.68
CA ALA A 64 -4.75 1.76 -22.26
C ALA A 64 -5.46 1.82 -20.89
N ILE A 65 -4.97 2.70 -20.00
CA ILE A 65 -5.57 3.02 -18.70
C ILE A 65 -5.67 4.53 -18.52
N ASN A 66 -6.59 4.97 -17.68
CA ASN A 66 -6.67 6.35 -17.21
C ASN A 66 -6.15 6.45 -15.77
N LYS A 67 -6.68 5.63 -14.87
CA LYS A 67 -6.31 5.60 -13.44
C LYS A 67 -5.48 4.36 -13.12
N SER A 68 -4.55 4.47 -12.16
CA SER A 68 -3.76 3.31 -11.71
C SER A 68 -4.64 2.17 -11.22
N GLN A 69 -5.80 2.49 -10.62
CA GLN A 69 -6.75 1.50 -10.08
C GLN A 69 -7.31 0.55 -11.16
N GLU A 70 -7.21 0.92 -12.45
CA GLU A 70 -7.61 0.08 -13.59
C GLU A 70 -6.52 -0.93 -13.97
N ALA A 71 -5.32 -0.85 -13.39
CA ALA A 71 -4.17 -1.64 -13.78
C ALA A 71 -4.03 -2.94 -12.96
N VAL A 72 -3.57 -3.99 -13.64
CA VAL A 72 -3.04 -5.22 -13.03
C VAL A 72 -1.55 -5.27 -13.32
N VAL A 73 -0.76 -5.38 -12.26
CA VAL A 73 0.70 -5.45 -12.31
C VAL A 73 1.13 -6.91 -12.26
N ARG A 74 1.94 -7.34 -13.23
CA ARG A 74 2.70 -8.59 -13.15
C ARG A 74 4.17 -8.24 -13.16
N ALA A 75 4.88 -8.63 -12.12
CA ALA A 75 6.29 -8.32 -11.97
C ALA A 75 7.11 -9.62 -11.96
N THR A 76 8.09 -9.70 -12.85
CA THR A 76 9.17 -10.68 -12.71
C THR A 76 10.28 -10.00 -11.94
N VAL A 77 10.76 -10.60 -10.86
CA VAL A 77 11.76 -10.00 -9.98
C VAL A 77 12.91 -10.99 -9.71
N PRO A 78 14.16 -10.51 -9.55
CA PRO A 78 15.25 -11.37 -9.12
C PRO A 78 15.04 -11.89 -7.71
N GLN A 79 15.70 -13.01 -7.38
CA GLN A 79 15.45 -13.75 -6.13
C GLN A 79 15.63 -12.89 -4.87
N ALA A 80 16.62 -12.00 -4.85
CA ALA A 80 16.91 -11.16 -3.68
C ALA A 80 15.75 -10.17 -3.39
N GLU A 81 15.21 -9.55 -4.43
CA GLU A 81 14.06 -8.64 -4.32
C GLU A 81 12.77 -9.42 -4.10
N TYR A 82 12.59 -10.58 -4.75
CA TYR A 82 11.43 -11.45 -4.56
C TYR A 82 11.21 -11.79 -3.09
N ASP A 83 12.28 -12.18 -2.39
CA ASP A 83 12.20 -12.54 -0.98
C ASP A 83 11.80 -11.34 -0.10
N VAL A 84 12.26 -10.13 -0.42
CA VAL A 84 11.86 -8.91 0.31
C VAL A 84 10.42 -8.50 0.01
N LEU A 85 10.01 -8.58 -1.26
CA LEU A 85 8.69 -8.17 -1.71
C LEU A 85 7.62 -9.14 -1.18
N THR A 86 7.87 -10.44 -1.24
CA THR A 86 6.90 -11.46 -0.79
C THR A 86 6.82 -11.66 0.71
N ASP A 87 7.66 -10.98 1.50
CA ASP A 87 7.43 -10.81 2.94
C ASP A 87 6.19 -9.94 3.25
N PHE A 88 5.67 -9.20 2.27
CA PHE A 88 4.39 -8.47 2.36
C PHE A 88 3.32 -9.20 1.54
N ASP A 89 2.06 -9.07 1.94
CA ASP A 89 0.95 -9.60 1.14
C ASP A 89 0.74 -8.78 -0.14
N GLU A 90 0.14 -9.40 -1.17
CA GLU A 90 -0.15 -8.70 -2.44
C GLU A 90 -1.07 -7.49 -2.23
N GLY A 91 -1.98 -7.55 -1.25
CA GLY A 91 -2.89 -6.46 -0.88
C GLY A 91 -2.15 -5.20 -0.42
N PHE A 92 -1.03 -5.36 0.29
CA PHE A 92 -0.14 -4.24 0.63
C PHE A 92 0.34 -3.51 -0.63
N PHE A 93 0.76 -4.24 -1.68
CA PHE A 93 1.20 -3.62 -2.92
C PHE A 93 0.05 -3.07 -3.77
N GLU A 94 -1.11 -3.74 -3.78
CA GLU A 94 -2.32 -3.18 -4.40
C GLU A 94 -2.62 -1.78 -3.85
N GLU A 95 -2.49 -1.58 -2.54
CA GLU A 95 -2.70 -0.29 -1.88
C GLU A 95 -1.54 0.69 -2.11
N LEU A 96 -0.29 0.24 -1.96
CA LEU A 96 0.91 1.09 -2.12
C LEU A 96 1.04 1.65 -3.54
N LEU A 97 0.73 0.83 -4.55
CA LEU A 97 0.81 1.17 -5.96
C LEU A 97 -0.49 1.78 -6.50
N ILE A 98 -1.58 1.69 -5.73
CA ILE A 98 -2.92 2.19 -6.09
C ILE A 98 -3.44 1.48 -7.35
N VAL A 99 -3.32 0.17 -7.41
CA VAL A 99 -3.68 -0.68 -8.57
C VAL A 99 -4.77 -1.70 -8.22
N SER A 100 -5.33 -2.36 -9.23
CA SER A 100 -6.35 -3.40 -9.04
C SER A 100 -5.74 -4.66 -8.42
N LYS A 101 -4.66 -5.15 -9.01
CA LYS A 101 -3.98 -6.40 -8.64
C LYS A 101 -2.48 -6.32 -8.86
N VAL A 102 -1.74 -7.09 -8.07
CA VAL A 102 -0.29 -7.27 -8.19
C VAL A 102 0.01 -8.76 -8.07
N ALA A 103 0.89 -9.28 -8.92
CA ALA A 103 1.43 -10.62 -8.82
C ALA A 103 2.93 -10.61 -9.06
N PHE A 104 3.66 -11.43 -8.31
CA PHE A 104 5.11 -11.55 -8.39
C PHE A 104 5.52 -12.94 -8.89
N GLU A 105 6.44 -12.97 -9.84
CA GLU A 105 7.08 -14.17 -10.36
C GLU A 105 8.61 -14.02 -10.24
N ARG A 106 9.31 -15.15 -10.11
CA ARG A 106 10.78 -15.15 -10.05
C ARG A 106 11.36 -15.16 -11.46
N GLY A 107 12.41 -14.39 -11.68
CA GLY A 107 13.22 -14.46 -12.89
C GLY A 107 14.61 -13.87 -12.69
N ASP A 108 15.33 -13.66 -13.78
CA ASP A 108 16.71 -13.19 -13.72
C ASP A 108 16.80 -11.65 -13.63
N GLU A 109 15.82 -10.95 -14.19
CA GLU A 109 15.79 -9.49 -14.28
C GLU A 109 14.43 -8.95 -13.83
N LEU A 110 14.43 -7.70 -13.35
CA LEU A 110 13.22 -6.98 -13.00
C LEU A 110 12.48 -6.56 -14.28
N THR A 111 11.27 -7.09 -14.47
CA THR A 111 10.34 -6.64 -15.51
C THR A 111 8.97 -6.36 -14.91
N VAL A 112 8.30 -5.34 -15.43
CA VAL A 112 6.95 -4.96 -15.02
C VAL A 112 6.04 -4.90 -16.24
N GLU A 113 4.99 -5.70 -16.20
CA GLU A 113 3.94 -5.71 -17.20
C GLU A 113 2.65 -5.15 -16.61
N ILE A 114 2.01 -4.26 -17.35
CA ILE A 114 0.73 -3.66 -16.98
C ILE A 114 -0.35 -4.08 -17.96
N SER A 115 -1.44 -4.59 -17.41
CA SER A 115 -2.68 -4.91 -18.15
C SER A 115 -3.88 -4.21 -17.52
N VAL A 116 -5.00 -4.15 -18.24
CA VAL A 116 -6.25 -3.59 -17.72
C VAL A 116 -6.98 -4.64 -16.91
N SER A 117 -7.48 -4.26 -15.74
CA SER A 117 -8.30 -5.08 -14.86
C SER A 117 -9.60 -5.47 -15.53
N ASP A 118 -9.98 -6.74 -15.37
CA ASP A 118 -11.26 -7.31 -15.78
C ASP A 118 -12.33 -7.26 -14.66
N LEU A 119 -11.92 -6.90 -13.44
CA LEU A 119 -12.81 -6.74 -12.29
C LEU A 119 -13.71 -5.50 -12.38
N ASP A 120 -14.78 -5.50 -11.59
CA ASP A 120 -15.68 -4.36 -11.49
C ASP A 120 -15.15 -3.27 -10.55
N LYS A 121 -15.46 -2.02 -10.88
CA LYS A 121 -15.17 -0.87 -10.02
C LYS A 121 -16.15 -0.84 -8.85
N CYS A 122 -15.62 -0.96 -7.62
CA CYS A 122 -16.41 -0.77 -6.40
C CYS A 122 -16.87 0.71 -6.27
N PRO A 123 -18.17 0.99 -6.06
CA PRO A 123 -18.68 2.37 -6.02
C PRO A 123 -18.23 3.16 -4.77
N ARG A 124 -17.84 2.47 -3.68
CA ARG A 124 -17.37 3.10 -2.43
C ARG A 124 -15.89 3.47 -2.43
N CYS A 125 -14.99 2.50 -2.64
CA CYS A 125 -13.54 2.75 -2.62
C CYS A 125 -12.93 3.10 -3.98
N TRP A 126 -13.68 2.96 -5.07
CA TRP A 126 -13.25 3.17 -6.46
C TRP A 126 -12.13 2.25 -6.98
N ASN A 127 -11.71 1.25 -6.20
CA ASN A 127 -10.82 0.20 -6.67
C ASN A 127 -11.58 -0.84 -7.50
N PHE A 128 -10.86 -1.51 -8.39
CA PHE A 128 -11.37 -2.62 -9.20
C PHE A 128 -11.17 -3.91 -8.41
N ARG A 129 -12.27 -4.55 -8.00
CA ARG A 129 -12.28 -5.70 -7.08
C ARG A 129 -13.49 -6.58 -7.37
N VAL A 130 -13.47 -7.83 -6.90
CA VAL A 130 -14.67 -8.66 -6.86
C VAL A 130 -15.71 -7.99 -5.94
N LEU A 131 -16.93 -7.81 -6.44
CA LEU A 131 -18.07 -7.30 -5.68
C LEU A 131 -18.85 -8.46 -5.05
N GLY A 132 -19.61 -8.16 -3.99
CA GLY A 132 -20.51 -9.12 -3.36
C GLY A 132 -19.85 -10.19 -2.49
N GLY A 133 -18.60 -9.97 -2.06
CA GLY A 133 -17.96 -10.82 -1.05
C GLY A 133 -18.64 -10.77 0.33
N ASN A 134 -19.39 -9.70 0.61
CA ASN A 134 -20.27 -9.59 1.78
C ASN A 134 -21.75 -9.64 1.32
N PRO A 135 -22.55 -10.66 1.72
CA PRO A 135 -23.94 -10.83 1.28
C PRO A 135 -24.89 -9.71 1.70
N HIS A 136 -24.60 -8.95 2.76
CA HIS A 136 -25.44 -7.83 3.19
C HIS A 136 -25.27 -6.61 2.28
N HIS A 137 -24.13 -6.50 1.58
CA HIS A 137 -23.77 -5.37 0.73
C HIS A 137 -23.26 -5.85 -0.64
N PRO A 138 -24.13 -6.45 -1.49
CA PRO A 138 -23.70 -7.12 -2.72
C PRO A 138 -23.10 -6.17 -3.78
N ASP A 139 -23.41 -4.87 -3.71
CA ASP A 139 -22.98 -3.87 -4.71
C ASP A 139 -21.56 -3.31 -4.46
N VAL A 140 -20.87 -3.74 -3.39
CA VAL A 140 -19.53 -3.29 -3.03
C VAL A 140 -18.56 -4.46 -2.85
N CYS A 141 -17.26 -4.19 -2.82
CA CYS A 141 -16.27 -5.22 -2.49
C CYS A 141 -16.37 -5.62 -1.01
N GLU A 142 -15.88 -6.82 -0.67
CA GLU A 142 -15.92 -7.41 0.69
C GLU A 142 -15.46 -6.42 1.77
N ARG A 143 -14.25 -5.84 1.64
CA ARG A 143 -13.72 -4.80 2.54
C ARG A 143 -14.70 -3.64 2.77
N CYS A 144 -15.37 -3.18 1.71
CA CYS A 144 -16.32 -2.09 1.82
C CYS A 144 -17.62 -2.52 2.51
N GLY A 145 -18.09 -3.74 2.26
CA GLY A 145 -19.23 -4.33 2.95
C GLY A 145 -18.97 -4.51 4.44
N ASP A 146 -17.81 -5.05 4.82
CA ASP A 146 -17.45 -5.25 6.22
C ASP A 146 -17.32 -3.92 6.98
N ALA A 147 -16.78 -2.89 6.30
CA ALA A 147 -16.72 -1.54 6.86
C ALA A 147 -18.11 -0.89 7.03
N LEU A 148 -19.09 -1.26 6.20
CA LEU A 148 -20.49 -0.82 6.37
C LEU A 148 -21.15 -1.56 7.54
N ASP A 149 -20.94 -2.87 7.67
CA ASP A 149 -21.45 -3.62 8.82
C ASP A 149 -20.92 -3.08 10.16
N ALA A 150 -19.67 -2.60 10.19
CA ALA A 150 -19.07 -2.04 11.40
C ALA A 150 -19.69 -0.70 11.87
N ILE A 151 -20.40 0.02 10.99
CA ILE A 151 -21.03 1.32 11.34
C ILE A 151 -22.54 1.23 11.60
N GLY A 152 -23.17 0.09 11.31
CA GLY A 152 -24.63 -0.12 11.41
C GLY A 152 -25.42 0.55 10.30
#